data_AF-A0A1F9AHK4-F1
#
_entry.id   AF-A0A1F9AHK4-F1
#
_cell.length_a   1.000
_cell.length_b   1.000
_cell.length_c   1.000
_cell.angle_alpha   90.00
_cell.angle_beta   90.00
_cell.angle_gamma   90.00
#
_symmetry.space_group_name_H-M   'P 1'
#
loop_
_entity.id
_entity.type
_entity.pdbx_description
1 polymer ?
#
loop_
_entity_poly.entity_id
_entity_poly.type
_entity_poly.pdbx_seq_one_letter_code
_entity_poly.pdbx_strand_id
1 'polypeptide(L)'
;MTNNELSRKVIALLAERKKPVKFQEMVEAISVDARTLFKNLFYLEEHGYILLSTSYPPEAIYPQIHFARLRDPGLELAKDPGKLDEAFPLTDTARDHAPHLPPDLPARKKVTYAEVLERLAEEVKAHARDKAKQKRLLQKIADLKKLALAKRPVSL
;
A
#
# COMPACT_ATOMS: atom_id res chain seq x y z
N MET A 1 -14.45 8.97 2.43
CA MET A 1 -14.59 7.83 1.52
C MET A 1 -14.10 6.59 2.25
N THR A 2 -14.84 5.49 2.22
CA THR A 2 -14.40 4.20 2.74
C THR A 2 -13.41 3.55 1.77
N ASN A 3 -12.70 2.51 2.22
CA ASN A 3 -11.78 1.78 1.36
C ASN A 3 -12.48 1.11 0.18
N ASN A 4 -13.68 0.56 0.42
CA ASN A 4 -14.46 -0.12 -0.60
C ASN A 4 -15.03 0.88 -1.62
N GLU A 5 -15.51 2.04 -1.17
CA GLU A 5 -15.88 3.14 -2.07
C GLU A 5 -14.71 3.55 -2.97
N LEU A 6 -13.50 3.63 -2.40
CA LEU A 6 -12.29 3.97 -3.14
C LEU A 6 -11.92 2.89 -4.17
N SER A 7 -11.92 1.62 -3.76
CA SER A 7 -11.67 0.48 -4.65
C SER A 7 -12.63 0.47 -5.85
N ARG A 8 -13.92 0.69 -5.59
CA ARG A 8 -14.95 0.75 -6.64
C ARG A 8 -14.70 1.91 -7.60
N LYS A 9 -14.34 3.09 -7.09
CA LYS A 9 -14.00 4.25 -7.93
C LYS A 9 -12.75 4.01 -8.78
N VAL A 10 -11.72 3.37 -8.22
CA VAL A 10 -10.51 3.00 -8.97
C VAL A 10 -10.86 2.03 -10.11
N ILE A 11 -11.62 0.97 -9.81
CA ILE A 11 -12.02 -0.03 -10.81
C ILE A 11 -12.85 0.61 -11.92
N ALA A 12 -13.84 1.45 -11.56
CA ALA A 12 -14.67 2.16 -12.52
C ALA A 12 -13.83 3.10 -13.41
N LEU A 13 -12.93 3.89 -12.82
CA LEU A 13 -12.04 4.80 -13.55
C LEU A 13 -11.17 4.04 -14.57
N LEU A 14 -10.53 2.96 -14.15
CA LEU A 14 -9.66 2.18 -15.02
C LEU A 14 -10.46 1.44 -16.13
N ALA A 15 -11.69 1.03 -15.84
CA ALA A 15 -12.59 0.41 -16.82
C ALA A 15 -13.02 1.41 -17.91
N GLU A 16 -13.34 2.64 -17.53
CA GLU A 16 -13.73 3.71 -18.46
C GLU A 16 -12.58 4.09 -19.40
N ARG A 17 -11.36 4.23 -18.86
CA ARG A 17 -10.21 4.74 -19.62
C ARG A 17 -9.64 3.75 -20.64
N LYS A 18 -9.83 2.44 -20.44
CA LYS A 18 -9.36 1.34 -21.32
C LYS A 18 -7.85 1.37 -21.67
N LYS A 19 -7.07 2.18 -20.95
CA LYS A 19 -5.62 2.39 -21.12
C LYS A 19 -5.00 2.52 -19.72
N PRO A 20 -3.68 2.29 -19.57
CA PRO A 20 -3.00 2.58 -18.31
C PRO A 20 -3.17 4.06 -17.92
N VAL A 21 -3.54 4.32 -16.67
CA VAL A 21 -3.78 5.66 -16.14
C VAL A 21 -2.64 6.03 -15.20
N LYS A 22 -2.15 7.29 -15.28
CA LYS A 22 -1.06 7.74 -14.40
C LYS A 22 -1.53 7.87 -12.97
N PHE A 23 -0.62 7.63 -12.02
CA PHE A 23 -0.94 7.76 -10.60
C PHE A 23 -1.51 9.15 -10.23
N GLN A 24 -0.89 10.24 -10.69
CA GLN A 24 -1.39 11.60 -10.40
C GLN A 24 -2.75 11.88 -11.05
N GLU A 25 -2.98 11.40 -12.27
CA GLU A 25 -4.29 11.51 -12.94
C GLU A 25 -5.39 10.80 -12.13
N MET A 26 -5.06 9.66 -11.49
CA MET A 26 -6.00 8.95 -10.61
C MET A 26 -6.27 9.70 -9.31
N VAL A 27 -5.25 10.31 -8.70
CA VAL A 27 -5.39 11.16 -7.50
C VAL A 27 -6.37 12.30 -7.78
N GLU A 28 -6.19 13.00 -8.90
CA GLU A 28 -7.04 14.11 -9.33
C GLU A 28 -8.46 13.63 -9.64
N ALA A 29 -8.62 12.60 -10.47
CA ALA A 29 -9.91 12.10 -10.92
C ALA A 29 -10.79 11.57 -9.77
N ILE A 30 -10.18 10.95 -8.76
CA ILE A 30 -10.89 10.36 -7.63
C ILE A 30 -11.06 11.38 -6.48
N SER A 31 -10.30 12.49 -6.53
CA SER A 31 -10.28 13.55 -5.51
C SER A 31 -9.98 13.01 -4.12
N VAL A 32 -8.87 12.27 -4.00
CA VAL A 32 -8.35 11.71 -2.75
C VAL A 32 -6.89 12.08 -2.55
N ASP A 33 -6.41 12.01 -1.32
CA ASP A 33 -4.98 12.20 -1.09
C ASP A 33 -4.16 11.04 -1.66
N ALA A 34 -2.94 11.36 -2.11
CA ALA A 34 -2.05 10.39 -2.72
C ALA A 34 -1.73 9.20 -1.80
N ARG A 35 -1.66 9.40 -0.48
CA ARG A 35 -1.32 8.33 0.46
C ARG A 35 -2.44 7.30 0.59
N THR A 36 -3.69 7.77 0.62
CA THR A 36 -4.87 6.90 0.66
C THR A 36 -5.03 6.13 -0.65
N LEU A 37 -4.86 6.78 -1.80
CA LEU A 37 -4.89 6.09 -3.09
C LEU A 37 -3.77 5.04 -3.20
N PHE A 38 -2.54 5.40 -2.80
CA PHE A 38 -1.38 4.51 -2.86
C PHE A 38 -1.65 3.15 -2.19
N LYS A 39 -2.17 3.16 -0.96
CA LYS A 39 -2.50 1.92 -0.24
C LYS A 39 -3.57 1.10 -0.96
N ASN A 40 -4.62 1.75 -1.44
CA ASN A 40 -5.72 1.09 -2.13
C ASN A 40 -5.26 0.42 -3.42
N LEU A 41 -4.35 1.06 -4.18
CA LEU A 41 -3.78 0.47 -5.39
C LEU A 41 -2.98 -0.81 -5.12
N PHE A 42 -2.15 -0.82 -4.07
CA PHE A 42 -1.43 -2.05 -3.69
C PHE A 42 -2.40 -3.17 -3.29
N TYR A 43 -3.44 -2.85 -2.52
CA TYR A 43 -4.48 -3.82 -2.18
C TYR A 43 -5.12 -4.42 -3.44
N LEU A 44 -5.52 -3.58 -4.40
CA LEU A 44 -6.15 -4.04 -5.64
C LEU A 44 -5.20 -4.87 -6.53
N GLU A 45 -3.90 -4.55 -6.51
CA GLU A 45 -2.88 -5.33 -7.22
C GLU A 45 -2.66 -6.70 -6.57
N GLU A 46 -2.58 -6.76 -5.24
CA GLU A 46 -2.44 -8.00 -4.47
C GLU A 46 -3.59 -8.97 -4.71
N HIS A 47 -4.80 -8.44 -4.91
CA HIS A 47 -6.00 -9.24 -5.24
C HIS A 47 -6.15 -9.51 -6.74
N GLY A 48 -5.18 -9.10 -7.57
CA GLY A 48 -5.14 -9.42 -8.99
C GLY A 48 -6.13 -8.63 -9.86
N TYR A 49 -6.76 -7.59 -9.34
CA TYR A 49 -7.70 -6.77 -10.11
C TYR A 49 -6.99 -5.78 -11.03
N ILE A 50 -5.83 -5.27 -10.60
CA ILE A 50 -5.04 -4.31 -11.37
C ILE A 50 -3.58 -4.77 -11.51
N LEU A 51 -2.87 -4.15 -12.44
CA LEU A 51 -1.42 -4.23 -12.56
C LEU A 51 -0.85 -2.82 -12.38
N LEU A 52 0.13 -2.69 -11.49
CA LEU A 52 0.88 -1.46 -11.30
C LEU A 52 2.21 -1.53 -12.06
N SER A 53 2.54 -0.43 -12.72
CA SER A 53 3.90 -0.16 -13.18
C SER A 53 4.60 0.66 -12.11
N THR A 54 5.58 0.06 -11.44
CA THR A 54 6.30 0.67 -10.33
C THR A 54 7.81 0.74 -10.59
N SER A 55 8.49 1.65 -9.92
CA SER A 55 9.95 1.70 -9.85
C SER A 55 10.40 1.92 -8.42
N TYR A 56 11.66 1.59 -8.13
CA TYR A 56 12.26 1.81 -6.82
C TYR A 56 13.51 2.70 -6.96
N PRO A 57 13.35 4.03 -6.97
CA PRO A 57 14.48 4.95 -7.03
C PRO A 57 15.45 4.73 -5.86
N PRO A 58 16.77 4.92 -6.03
CA PRO A 58 17.78 4.61 -5.01
C PRO A 58 17.60 5.30 -3.64
N GLU A 59 16.88 6.41 -3.58
CA GLU A 59 16.61 7.16 -2.33
C GLU A 59 15.18 7.01 -1.81
N ALA A 60 14.33 6.25 -2.51
CA ALA A 60 12.93 6.13 -2.17
C ALA A 60 12.71 5.13 -1.03
N ILE A 61 11.93 5.55 -0.03
CA ILE A 61 11.50 4.66 1.08
C ILE A 61 10.39 3.70 0.61
N TYR A 62 9.61 4.11 -0.39
CA TYR A 62 8.49 3.36 -0.95
C TYR A 62 8.62 3.27 -2.48
N PRO A 63 8.09 2.21 -3.11
CA PRO A 63 8.02 2.15 -4.56
C PRO A 63 7.22 3.34 -5.12
N GLN A 64 7.69 3.91 -6.22
CA GLN A 64 6.95 4.93 -6.96
C GLN A 64 6.02 4.25 -7.96
N ILE A 65 4.72 4.55 -7.89
CA ILE A 65 3.72 4.09 -8.87
C ILE A 65 3.69 5.08 -10.03
N HIS A 66 3.87 4.57 -11.25
CA HIS A 66 3.79 5.36 -12.47
C HIS A 66 2.40 5.28 -13.10
N PHE A 67 1.93 4.04 -13.31
CA PHE A 67 0.65 3.77 -13.97
C PHE A 67 -0.06 2.57 -13.35
N ALA A 68 -1.39 2.55 -13.46
CA ALA A 68 -2.22 1.39 -13.15
C ALA A 68 -3.08 1.01 -14.37
N ARG A 69 -3.35 -0.28 -14.55
CA ARG A 69 -4.34 -0.79 -15.53
C ARG A 69 -5.12 -1.96 -14.95
N LEU A 70 -6.34 -2.20 -15.45
CA LEU A 70 -7.08 -3.42 -15.10
C LEU A 70 -6.39 -4.67 -15.66
N ARG A 71 -6.50 -5.75 -14.90
CA ARG A 71 -6.31 -7.12 -15.36
C ARG A 71 -7.68 -7.73 -15.68
N ASP A 72 -7.68 -8.88 -16.34
CA ASP A 72 -8.93 -9.57 -16.71
C ASP A 72 -9.89 -9.76 -15.52
N PRO A 73 -9.44 -10.18 -14.30
CA PRO A 73 -10.34 -10.27 -13.15
C PRO A 73 -10.97 -8.93 -12.75
N GLY A 74 -10.22 -7.83 -12.80
CA GLY A 74 -10.76 -6.50 -12.51
C GLY A 74 -11.71 -6.00 -13.59
N LEU A 75 -11.49 -6.39 -14.85
CA LEU A 75 -12.36 -6.09 -15.98
C LEU A 75 -13.70 -6.82 -15.87
N GLU A 76 -13.68 -8.08 -15.48
CA GLU A 76 -14.89 -8.86 -15.22
C GLU A 76 -15.64 -8.31 -14.01
N LEU A 77 -14.90 -7.94 -12.96
CA LEU A 77 -15.48 -7.31 -11.77
C LEU A 77 -16.16 -5.96 -12.09
N ALA A 78 -15.58 -5.16 -12.99
CA ALA A 78 -16.16 -3.88 -13.41
C ALA A 78 -17.46 -4.03 -14.21
N LYS A 79 -17.67 -5.16 -14.89
CA LYS A 79 -18.86 -5.44 -15.72
C LYS A 79 -20.01 -6.06 -14.92
N ASP A 80 -19.73 -6.61 -13.75
CA ASP A 80 -20.68 -7.37 -12.93
C ASP A 80 -20.92 -6.64 -11.60
N PRO A 81 -22.01 -5.85 -11.49
CA PRO A 81 -22.33 -5.12 -10.27
C PRO A 81 -22.48 -6.03 -9.04
N GLY A 82 -23.00 -7.25 -9.23
CA GLY A 82 -23.20 -8.21 -8.14
C GLY A 82 -21.88 -8.69 -7.54
N LYS A 83 -20.91 -9.05 -8.41
CA LYS A 83 -19.56 -9.40 -7.95
C LYS A 83 -18.83 -8.21 -7.34
N LEU A 84 -19.03 -7.01 -7.89
CA LEU A 84 -18.44 -5.79 -7.34
C LEU A 84 -18.98 -5.47 -5.94
N ASP A 85 -20.27 -5.69 -5.70
CA ASP A 85 -20.91 -5.55 -4.39
C ASP A 85 -20.43 -6.60 -3.39
N GLU A 86 -20.22 -7.84 -3.83
CA GLU A 86 -19.66 -8.91 -3.00
C GLU A 86 -18.19 -8.65 -2.63
N ALA A 87 -17.37 -8.25 -3.61
CA ALA A 87 -15.95 -7.96 -3.40
C ALA A 87 -15.71 -6.66 -2.62
N PHE A 88 -16.57 -5.67 -2.80
CA PHE A 88 -16.47 -4.35 -2.17
C PHE A 88 -17.82 -3.86 -1.64
N PRO A 89 -18.30 -4.42 -0.50
CA PRO A 89 -19.55 -4.01 0.11
C PRO A 89 -19.52 -2.56 0.55
N LEU A 90 -20.54 -1.77 0.17
CA LEU A 90 -20.68 -0.36 0.57
C LEU A 90 -21.07 -0.19 2.04
N THR A 91 -21.58 -1.24 2.67
CA THR A 91 -21.92 -1.27 4.10
C THR A 91 -20.69 -1.35 5.00
N ASP A 92 -19.52 -1.66 4.44
CA ASP A 92 -18.26 -1.64 5.18
C ASP A 92 -17.84 -0.20 5.47
N THR A 93 -17.79 0.14 6.75
CA THR A 93 -17.44 1.48 7.24
C THR A 93 -15.95 1.67 7.46
N ALA A 94 -15.11 0.69 7.12
CA ALA A 94 -13.66 0.80 7.22
C ALA A 94 -13.14 1.98 6.40
N ARG A 95 -12.56 2.96 7.11
CA ARG A 95 -11.89 4.14 6.58
C ARG A 95 -10.45 4.06 7.05
N ASP A 96 -9.52 3.65 6.19
CA ASP A 96 -8.16 3.36 6.66
C ASP A 96 -7.38 4.64 6.97
N HIS A 97 -7.22 4.94 8.27
CA HIS A 97 -6.05 5.65 8.77
C HIS A 97 -4.98 4.69 9.32
N ALA A 98 -5.26 3.39 9.38
CA ALA A 98 -4.32 2.35 9.79
C ALA A 98 -3.72 1.63 8.56
N PRO A 99 -2.71 0.77 8.71
CA PRO A 99 -2.33 -0.19 7.70
C PRO A 99 -3.13 -1.48 7.92
N HIS A 100 -4.13 -1.77 7.08
CA HIS A 100 -4.70 -3.11 6.98
C HIS A 100 -3.76 -4.01 6.17
N LEU A 101 -3.17 -5.01 6.83
CA LEU A 101 -2.58 -6.18 6.16
C LEU A 101 -3.64 -7.29 6.12
N PRO A 102 -3.82 -8.02 5.01
CA PRO A 102 -4.87 -9.04 4.88
C PRO A 102 -4.69 -10.22 5.85
N PRO A 103 -5.79 -10.81 6.36
CA PRO A 103 -5.75 -11.97 7.24
C PRO A 103 -5.33 -13.29 6.55
N ASP A 104 -5.57 -13.46 5.24
CA ASP A 104 -5.43 -14.75 4.54
C ASP A 104 -4.44 -14.75 3.35
N LEU A 105 -3.25 -14.15 3.52
CA LEU A 105 -2.17 -14.32 2.55
C LEU A 105 -1.47 -15.69 2.74
N PRO A 106 -1.34 -16.53 1.70
CA PRO A 106 -0.41 -17.65 1.74
C PRO A 106 1.00 -17.08 1.96
N ALA A 107 1.74 -17.67 2.90
CA ALA A 107 3.00 -17.17 3.42
C ALA A 107 4.06 -16.90 2.33
N ARG A 108 4.05 -15.69 1.77
CA ARG A 108 5.23 -15.09 1.13
C ARG A 108 5.62 -13.87 1.97
N LYS A 109 6.62 -14.12 2.83
CA LYS A 109 7.32 -13.20 3.75
C LYS A 109 6.50 -11.98 4.14
N LYS A 110 5.67 -12.15 5.17
CA LYS A 110 5.22 -11.05 6.02
C LYS A 110 6.48 -10.32 6.47
N VAL A 111 6.78 -9.16 5.91
CA VAL A 111 7.87 -8.31 6.42
C VAL A 111 7.44 -7.84 7.80
N THR A 112 7.77 -8.66 8.80
CA THR A 112 7.39 -8.39 10.18
C THR A 112 8.14 -7.17 10.65
N TYR A 113 7.63 -6.51 11.70
CA TYR A 113 8.36 -5.44 12.37
C TYR A 113 9.81 -5.84 12.72
N ALA A 114 10.04 -7.11 13.08
CA ALA A 114 11.37 -7.66 13.31
C ALA A 114 12.21 -7.71 12.03
N GLU A 115 11.65 -8.16 10.91
CA GLU A 115 12.36 -8.19 9.61
C GLU A 115 12.67 -6.78 9.07
N VAL A 116 11.82 -5.78 9.34
CA VAL A 116 12.13 -4.35 9.04
C VAL A 116 13.32 -3.87 9.87
N LEU A 117 13.33 -4.17 11.17
CA LEU A 117 14.44 -3.80 12.04
C LEU A 117 15.75 -4.51 11.67
N GLU A 118 15.68 -5.78 11.29
CA GLU A 118 16.84 -6.54 10.81
C GLU A 118 17.39 -5.98 9.51
N ARG A 119 16.53 -5.65 8.53
CA ARG A 119 16.97 -5.00 7.29
C ARG A 119 17.63 -3.64 7.53
N LEU A 120 17.05 -2.82 8.40
CA LEU A 120 17.66 -1.54 8.77
C LEU A 120 18.99 -1.73 9.51
N ALA A 121 19.11 -2.78 10.34
CA ALA A 121 20.37 -3.10 11.02
C ALA A 121 21.44 -3.60 10.04
N GLU A 122 21.07 -4.40 9.03
CA GLU A 122 21.98 -4.82 7.96
C GLU A 122 22.41 -3.64 7.08
N GLU A 123 21.51 -2.69 6.78
CA GLU A 123 21.89 -1.45 6.09
C GLU A 123 22.84 -0.57 6.91
N VAL A 124 22.67 -0.52 8.23
CA VAL A 124 23.61 0.18 9.15
C VAL A 124 25.00 -0.44 9.08
N LYS A 125 25.10 -1.78 8.99
CA LYS A 125 26.37 -2.50 8.83
C LYS A 125 26.97 -2.28 7.45
N ALA A 126 26.16 -2.36 6.38
CA ALA A 126 26.59 -2.16 5.00
C ALA A 126 27.11 -0.73 4.74
N HIS A 127 26.57 0.26 5.47
CA HIS A 127 26.97 1.66 5.36
C HIS A 127 27.87 2.14 6.51
N ALA A 128 28.67 1.26 7.11
CA ALA A 128 29.55 1.59 8.24
C ALA A 128 30.56 2.74 7.98
N ARG A 129 30.89 3.02 6.70
CA ARG A 129 31.81 4.10 6.31
C ARG A 129 31.12 5.46 6.13
N ASP A 130 29.79 5.48 6.01
CA ASP A 130 28.99 6.71 5.87
C ASP A 130 28.30 7.05 7.20
N LYS A 131 28.99 7.85 8.02
CA LYS A 131 28.51 8.22 9.36
C LYS A 131 27.20 9.01 9.35
N ALA A 132 26.92 9.77 8.29
CA ALA A 132 25.70 10.56 8.19
C ALA A 132 24.49 9.66 7.89
N LYS A 133 24.64 8.74 6.94
CA LYS A 133 23.61 7.74 6.61
C LYS A 133 23.39 6.77 7.77
N GLN A 134 24.46 6.33 8.41
CA GLN A 134 24.40 5.47 9.60
C GLN A 134 23.62 6.11 10.74
N LYS A 135 23.87 7.40 11.04
CA LYS A 135 23.13 8.15 12.06
C LYS A 135 21.63 8.24 11.75
N ARG A 136 21.26 8.48 10.48
CA ARG A 136 19.86 8.51 10.04
C ARG A 136 19.17 7.15 10.20
N LEU A 137 19.83 6.07 9.81
CA LEU A 137 19.30 4.71 9.92
C LEU A 137 19.12 4.29 11.39
N LEU A 138 20.09 4.62 12.25
CA LEU A 138 19.99 4.38 13.70
C LEU A 138 18.86 5.18 14.35
N GLN A 139 18.67 6.44 13.97
CA GLN A 139 17.54 7.25 14.44
C GLN A 139 16.21 6.62 14.03
N LYS A 140 16.11 6.14 12.78
CA LYS A 140 14.92 5.46 12.25
C LYS A 140 14.61 4.17 13.02
N ILE A 141 15.63 3.39 13.39
CA ILE A 141 15.50 2.22 14.26
C ILE A 141 14.98 2.63 15.65
N ALA A 142 15.50 3.70 16.24
CA ALA A 142 15.08 4.19 17.55
C ALA A 142 13.62 4.66 17.55
N ASP A 143 13.19 5.39 16.51
CA ASP A 143 11.82 5.87 16.38
C ASP A 143 10.84 4.72 16.19
N LEU A 144 11.21 3.72 15.38
CA LEU A 144 10.42 2.50 15.22
C LEU A 144 10.29 1.73 16.54
N LYS A 145 11.35 1.63 17.35
CA LYS A 145 11.32 0.99 18.69
C LYS A 145 10.40 1.73 19.66
N LYS A 146 10.42 3.06 19.65
CA LYS A 146 9.51 3.89 20.46
C LYS A 146 8.04 3.68 20.07
N LEU A 147 7.73 3.59 18.77
CA LEU A 147 6.38 3.32 18.29
C LEU A 147 5.85 1.95 18.71
N ALA A 148 6.71 0.93 18.82
CA ALA A 148 6.33 -0.39 19.31
C ALA A 148 6.08 -0.41 20.82
N LEU A 149 6.86 0.36 21.59
CA LEU A 149 6.69 0.49 23.05
C LEU A 149 5.45 1.31 23.43
N ALA A 150 5.11 2.34 22.65
CA ALA A 150 3.91 3.16 22.86
C ALA A 150 2.58 2.41 22.61
N LYS A 151 2.64 1.21 22.02
CA LYS A 151 1.47 0.37 21.73
C LYS A 151 1.26 -0.80 22.71
N ARG A 152 2.09 -0.95 23.74
CA ARG A 152 1.78 -1.87 24.85
C ARG A 152 0.93 -1.10 25.86
N PRO A 153 -0.37 -1.39 26.03
CA PRO A 153 -1.02 -1.01 27.28
C PRO A 153 -0.25 -1.71 28.39
N VAL A 154 0.22 -0.94 29.37
CA VAL A 154 0.65 -1.49 30.65
C VAL A 154 -0.64 -1.94 31.33
N SER A 155 -0.98 -3.20 31.17
CA SER A 155 -1.96 -3.87 32.02
C SER A 155 -1.21 -4.35 33.26
N LEU A 156 -1.37 -3.62 34.37
CA LEU A 156 -1.33 -4.20 35.71
C LEU A 156 -2.71 -4.78 36.02
#